data_AF-A0A4R1HF68-F1
#
_entry.id   AF-A0A4R1HF68-F1
#
_cell.length_a   1.000
_cell.length_b   1.000
_cell.length_c   1.000
_cell.angle_alpha   90.00
_cell.angle_beta   90.00
_cell.angle_gamma   90.00
#
_symmetry.space_group_name_H-M   'P 1'
#
loop_
_entity.id
_entity.type
_entity.pdbx_description
1 polymer ?
#
loop_
_entity_poly.entity_id
_entity_poly.type
_entity_poly.pdbx_seq_one_letter_code
_entity_poly.pdbx_strand_id
1 'polypeptide(L)'
;MTQVNTDNVLAVHRAFRDHANELLTYLQEARGDIGIGLCGLDPVSREVLKPESLAGKAQSLFEAHWRHWEELDAVASRLIDTARTYGRTEDEIKREIDETSLAR
;
A
#
# COMPACT_ATOMS: atom_id res chain seq x y z
N MET A 1 0.69 12.62 -19.24
CA MET A 1 0.21 12.83 -17.86
C MET A 1 -1.30 13.00 -17.94
N THR A 2 -2.08 12.05 -17.44
CA THR A 2 -3.54 12.12 -17.45
C THR A 2 -3.96 13.11 -16.37
N GLN A 3 -4.58 14.22 -16.75
CA GLN A 3 -5.06 15.22 -15.80
C GLN A 3 -6.29 14.68 -15.06
N VAL A 4 -6.32 14.80 -13.74
CA VAL A 4 -7.49 14.42 -12.93
C VAL A 4 -8.59 15.46 -13.13
N ASN A 5 -9.82 15.01 -13.42
CA ASN A 5 -11.00 15.81 -13.65
C ASN A 5 -12.25 15.12 -13.08
N THR A 6 -13.41 15.77 -13.18
CA THR A 6 -14.69 15.27 -12.64
C THR A 6 -15.11 13.91 -13.19
N ASP A 7 -14.71 13.58 -14.42
CA ASP A 7 -15.09 12.35 -15.10
C ASP A 7 -14.23 11.16 -14.69
N ASN A 8 -12.97 11.40 -14.29
CA ASN A 8 -12.00 10.35 -14.00
C ASN A 8 -11.54 10.27 -12.54
N VAL A 9 -11.89 11.24 -11.68
CA VAL A 9 -11.40 11.30 -10.29
C VAL A 9 -11.66 10.02 -9.50
N LEU A 10 -12.84 9.40 -9.68
CA LEU A 10 -13.21 8.16 -8.99
C LEU A 10 -12.54 6.92 -9.61
N ALA A 11 -12.32 6.91 -10.93
CA ALA A 11 -11.52 5.89 -11.60
C ALA A 11 -10.04 5.95 -11.19
N VAL A 12 -9.48 7.15 -11.04
CA VAL A 12 -8.10 7.35 -10.57
C VAL A 12 -7.99 6.97 -9.09
N HIS A 13 -8.94 7.38 -8.25
CA HIS A 13 -9.04 6.94 -6.86
C HIS A 13 -8.99 5.42 -6.77
N ARG A 14 -9.79 4.74 -7.58
CA ARG A 14 -9.83 3.27 -7.65
C ARG A 14 -8.47 2.69 -8.01
N ALA A 15 -7.81 3.18 -9.04
CA ALA A 15 -6.50 2.65 -9.43
C ALA A 15 -5.46 2.77 -8.30
N PHE A 16 -5.45 3.90 -7.56
CA PHE A 16 -4.59 4.06 -6.38
C PHE A 16 -4.99 3.12 -5.25
N ARG A 17 -6.28 2.95 -5.01
CA ARG A 17 -6.79 2.07 -3.94
C ARG A 17 -6.50 0.60 -4.22
N ASP A 18 -6.70 0.16 -5.46
CA ASP A 18 -6.41 -1.20 -5.89
C ASP A 18 -4.92 -1.51 -5.74
N HIS A 19 -4.05 -0.60 -6.17
CA HIS A 19 -2.60 -0.74 -5.97
C HIS A 19 -2.22 -0.78 -4.49
N ALA A 20 -2.78 0.11 -3.67
CA ALA A 20 -2.54 0.12 -2.23
C ALA A 20 -2.96 -1.21 -1.59
N ASN A 21 -4.10 -1.77 -1.99
CA ASN A 21 -4.57 -3.06 -1.48
C ASN A 21 -3.65 -4.21 -1.89
N GLU A 22 -3.24 -4.28 -3.15
CA GLU A 22 -2.29 -5.28 -3.64
C GLU A 22 -0.95 -5.20 -2.90
N LEU A 23 -0.42 -3.99 -2.72
CA LEU A 23 0.80 -3.76 -1.99
C LEU A 23 0.68 -4.13 -0.51
N LEU A 24 -0.47 -3.85 0.12
CA LEU A 24 -0.74 -4.24 1.50
C LEU A 24 -0.77 -5.77 1.65
N THR A 25 -1.44 -6.49 0.75
CA THR A 25 -1.45 -7.95 0.75
C THR A 25 -0.03 -8.50 0.63
N TYR A 26 0.75 -7.99 -0.33
CA TYR A 26 2.15 -8.37 -0.50
C TYR A 26 2.98 -8.10 0.77
N LEU A 27 2.80 -6.94 1.42
CA LEU A 27 3.50 -6.59 2.66
C LEU A 27 3.07 -7.50 3.82
N GLN A 28 1.80 -7.87 3.91
CA GLN A 28 1.33 -8.79 4.95
C GLN A 28 1.92 -10.19 4.81
N GLU A 29 2.02 -10.69 3.57
CA GLU A 29 2.70 -11.95 3.27
C GLU A 29 4.21 -11.86 3.57
N ALA A 30 4.88 -10.83 3.05
CA ALA A 30 6.32 -10.63 3.25
C ALA A 30 6.71 -10.45 4.73
N ARG A 31 5.83 -9.86 5.55
CA ARG A 31 6.08 -9.72 7.00
C ARG A 31 6.30 -11.07 7.69
N GLY A 32 5.68 -12.14 7.21
CA GLY A 32 5.91 -13.50 7.70
C GLY A 32 7.32 -14.01 7.35
N ASP A 33 7.82 -13.65 6.16
CA ASP A 33 9.05 -14.20 5.59
C ASP A 33 10.31 -13.40 5.95
N ILE A 34 10.18 -12.11 6.32
CA ILE A 34 11.31 -11.25 6.72
C ILE A 34 11.92 -11.66 8.07
N GLY A 35 11.23 -12.52 8.83
CA GLY A 35 11.73 -13.10 10.08
C GLY A 35 12.86 -14.11 9.86
N ILE A 36 14.07 -13.64 9.50
CA ILE A 36 15.27 -14.48 9.53
C ILE A 36 15.65 -14.68 11.01
N GLY A 37 15.14 -15.76 11.59
CA GLY A 37 15.49 -16.19 12.94
C GLY A 37 16.91 -16.76 13.02
N LEU A 38 17.47 -16.79 14.23
CA LEU A 38 18.73 -17.47 14.49
C LEU A 38 18.60 -18.97 14.21
N CYS A 39 19.49 -19.53 13.39
CA CYS A 39 19.72 -20.98 13.34
C CYS A 39 20.62 -21.39 14.53
N GLY A 40 20.12 -21.24 15.75
CA GLY A 40 20.86 -21.54 16.98
C GLY A 40 21.89 -20.47 17.40
N LEU A 41 23.02 -20.88 17.97
CA LEU A 41 24.10 -19.97 18.43
C LEU A 41 25.21 -19.77 17.38
N ASP A 42 24.95 -20.16 16.13
CA ASP A 42 25.92 -20.05 15.05
C ASP A 42 26.40 -18.58 14.88
N PRO A 43 27.73 -18.34 14.83
CA PRO A 43 28.30 -17.02 14.63
C PRO A 43 27.79 -16.32 13.37
N VAL A 44 27.52 -17.06 12.29
CA VAL A 44 27.05 -16.51 11.01
C VAL A 44 25.63 -15.95 11.16
N SER A 45 24.75 -16.65 11.86
CA SER A 45 23.39 -16.19 12.16
C SER A 45 23.37 -14.88 12.97
N ARG A 46 24.36 -14.65 13.84
CA ARG A 46 24.50 -13.38 14.56
C ARG A 46 24.96 -12.23 13.67
N GLU A 47 25.82 -12.53 12.70
CA GLU A 47 26.27 -11.57 11.68
C GLU A 47 25.11 -11.16 10.75
N VAL A 48 24.22 -12.10 10.43
CA VAL A 48 23.02 -11.92 9.57
C VAL A 48 21.90 -11.11 10.27
N LEU A 49 21.99 -10.86 11.57
CA LEU A 49 21.05 -10.00 12.29
C LEU A 49 21.50 -8.54 12.40
N LYS A 50 22.70 -8.21 11.92
CA LYS A 50 23.21 -6.83 11.96
C LYS A 50 22.46 -5.91 10.98
N PRO A 51 22.35 -4.60 11.23
CA PRO A 51 21.67 -3.67 10.31
C PRO A 51 22.26 -3.65 8.89
N GLU A 52 23.58 -3.79 8.75
CA GLU A 52 24.29 -3.85 7.47
C GLU A 52 24.13 -5.17 6.71
N SER A 53 23.53 -6.17 7.33
CA SER A 53 23.34 -7.52 6.77
C SER A 53 22.12 -7.60 5.86
N LEU A 54 21.86 -8.81 5.33
CA LEU A 54 20.68 -9.07 4.52
C LEU A 54 19.37 -8.80 5.29
N ALA A 55 19.29 -9.15 6.58
CA ALA A 55 18.07 -8.93 7.36
C ALA A 55 17.78 -7.44 7.55
N GLY A 56 18.81 -6.63 7.86
CA GLY A 56 18.64 -5.18 7.97
C GLY A 56 18.29 -4.50 6.64
N LYS A 57 18.84 -5.00 5.52
CA LYS A 57 18.45 -4.54 4.18
C LYS A 57 17.02 -4.93 3.82
N ALA A 58 16.60 -6.16 4.13
CA ALA A 58 15.24 -6.64 3.93
C ALA A 58 14.24 -5.81 4.74
N GLN A 59 14.56 -5.52 6.00
CA GLN A 59 13.78 -4.62 6.86
C GLN A 59 13.68 -3.21 6.27
N SER A 60 14.80 -2.64 5.81
CA SER A 60 14.80 -1.31 5.18
C SER A 60 13.94 -1.27 3.91
N LEU A 61 13.99 -2.32 3.10
CA LEU A 61 13.17 -2.45 1.90
C LEU A 61 11.68 -2.57 2.24
N PHE A 62 11.35 -3.35 3.27
CA PHE A 62 9.99 -3.48 3.77
C PHE A 62 9.44 -2.14 4.26
N GLU A 63 10.21 -1.40 5.05
CA GLU A 63 9.82 -0.07 5.51
C GLU A 63 9.60 0.92 4.36
N ALA A 64 10.41 0.86 3.31
CA ALA A 64 10.22 1.69 2.12
C ALA A 64 8.91 1.37 1.40
N HIS A 65 8.58 0.08 1.24
CA HIS A 65 7.31 -0.33 0.63
C HIS A 65 6.11 -0.02 1.52
N TRP A 66 6.27 -0.10 2.85
CA TRP A 66 5.25 0.33 3.80
C TRP A 66 4.93 1.82 3.67
N ARG A 67 5.97 2.68 3.62
CA ARG A 67 5.78 4.11 3.37
C ARG A 67 5.12 4.38 2.01
N HIS A 68 5.49 3.63 0.98
CA HIS A 68 4.87 3.77 -0.32
C HIS A 68 3.37 3.42 -0.27
N TRP A 69 2.99 2.37 0.47
CA TRP A 69 1.59 2.05 0.73
C TRP A 69 0.86 3.22 1.42
N GLU A 70 1.44 3.82 2.46
CA GLU A 70 0.86 4.99 3.14
C GLU A 70 0.67 6.19 2.19
N GLU A 71 1.61 6.42 1.28
CA GLU A 71 1.50 7.47 0.26
C GLU A 71 0.33 7.20 -0.70
N LEU A 72 0.18 5.95 -1.18
CA LEU A 72 -0.91 5.57 -2.08
C LEU A 72 -2.28 5.71 -1.38
N ASP A 73 -2.38 5.29 -0.12
CA ASP A 73 -3.59 5.44 0.70
C ASP A 73 -3.95 6.92 0.93
N ALA A 74 -2.96 7.75 1.21
CA ALA A 74 -3.15 9.20 1.36
C ALA A 74 -3.59 9.87 0.05
N VAL A 75 -3.02 9.47 -1.09
CA VAL A 75 -3.43 9.98 -2.41
C VAL A 75 -4.86 9.56 -2.72
N ALA A 76 -5.22 8.29 -2.49
CA ALA A 76 -6.59 7.81 -2.66
C ALA A 76 -7.57 8.64 -1.81
N SER A 77 -7.26 8.84 -0.53
CA SER A 77 -8.10 9.65 0.38
C SER A 77 -8.30 11.09 -0.14
N ARG A 78 -7.25 11.74 -0.64
CA ARG A 78 -7.35 13.10 -1.22
C ARG A 78 -8.19 13.15 -2.50
N LEU A 79 -8.23 12.07 -3.28
CA LEU A 79 -9.07 12.01 -4.48
C LEU A 79 -10.56 11.95 -4.13
N ILE A 80 -10.92 11.37 -2.99
CA ILE A 80 -12.30 11.46 -2.46
C ILE A 80 -12.67 12.90 -2.15
N ASP A 81 -11.81 13.64 -1.46
CA ASP A 81 -12.03 15.08 -1.17
C ASP A 81 -12.09 15.92 -2.44
N THR A 82 -11.31 15.55 -3.45
CA THR A 82 -11.37 16.17 -4.77
C THR A 82 -12.71 15.87 -5.47
N ALA A 83 -13.21 14.64 -5.41
CA ALA A 83 -14.51 14.28 -5.97
C ALA A 83 -15.66 15.07 -5.32
N ARG A 84 -15.61 15.28 -4.00
CA ARG A 84 -16.53 16.17 -3.27
C ARG A 84 -16.47 17.61 -3.78
N THR A 85 -15.26 18.12 -4.01
CA THR A 85 -15.04 19.47 -4.55
C THR A 85 -15.62 19.62 -5.96
N TYR A 86 -15.61 18.54 -6.76
CA TYR A 86 -16.25 18.50 -8.07
C TYR A 86 -17.78 18.30 -8.02
N GLY A 87 -18.37 18.23 -6.83
CA GLY A 87 -19.82 18.14 -6.65
C GLY A 87 -20.39 16.72 -6.70
N ARG A 88 -19.54 15.67 -6.64
CA ARG A 88 -20.03 14.30 -6.48
C ARG A 88 -20.70 14.15 -5.11
N THR A 89 -21.83 13.47 -5.10
CA THR A 89 -22.57 13.17 -3.88
C THR A 89 -21.92 12.02 -3.11
N GLU A 90 -22.13 11.96 -1.80
CA GLU A 90 -21.64 10.84 -0.98
C GLU A 90 -22.23 9.49 -1.43
N ASP A 91 -23.45 9.49 -1.99
CA ASP A 91 -24.09 8.27 -2.51
C ASP A 91 -23.41 7.78 -3.80
N GLU A 92 -22.98 8.69 -4.69
CA GLU A 92 -22.21 8.35 -5.88
C GLU A 92 -20.83 7.82 -5.50
N ILE A 93 -20.15 8.49 -4.57
CA ILE A 93 -18.83 8.06 -4.06
C ILE A 93 -18.95 6.68 -3.43
N LYS A 94 -19.93 6.46 -2.54
CA LYS A 94 -20.14 5.15 -1.90
C LYS A 94 -20.49 4.08 -2.90
N ARG A 95 -21.40 4.34 -3.84
CA ARG A 95 -21.78 3.33 -4.85
C ARG A 95 -20.58 2.87 -5.66
N GLU A 96 -19.72 3.80 -6.11
CA GLU A 96 -18.53 3.45 -6.90
C GLU A 96 -17.48 2.69 -6.07
N ILE A 97 -17.38 2.98 -4.76
CA ILE A 97 -16.52 2.24 -3.82
C ILE A 97 -17.10 0.84 -3.52
N ASP A 98 -18.40 0.74 -3.25
CA ASP A 98 -19.09 -0.48 -2.80
C ASP A 98 -19.34 -1.48 -3.93
N GLU A 99 -19.70 -1.03 -5.14
CA GLU A 99 -19.80 -1.89 -6.33
C GLU A 99 -18.50 -2.65 -6.60
N THR A 100 -17.38 -2.09 -6.14
CA THR A 100 -16.05 -2.69 -6.32
C THR A 100 -15.71 -3.70 -5.22
N SER A 101 -16.24 -3.56 -3.99
CA SER A 101 -16.09 -4.57 -2.92
C SER A 101 -16.85 -5.86 -3.21
N LEU A 102 -17.93 -5.81 -4.00
CA LEU A 102 -18.74 -6.98 -4.38
C LEU A 102 -18.25 -7.71 -5.64
N ALA A 103 -17.35 -7.10 -6.41
CA ALA A 103 -16.79 -7.67 -7.64
C ALA A 103 -15.48 -8.46 -7.43
N ARG A 104 -15.02 -8.59 -6.18
CA ARG A 104 -13.86 -9.38 -5.75
C ARG A 104 -14.32 -10.54 -4.87
#